data_AF-A0A4Y7SQY4-F1
#
_entry.id   AF-A0A4Y7SQY4-F1
#
_cell.length_a   1.000
_cell.length_b   1.000
_cell.length_c   1.000
_cell.angle_alpha   90.00
_cell.angle_beta   90.00
_cell.angle_gamma   90.00
#
_symmetry.space_group_name_H-M   'P 1'
#
loop_
_entity.id
_entity.type
_entity.pdbx_description
1 polymer ?
#
loop_
_entity_poly.entity_id
_entity_poly.type
_entity_poly.pdbx_seq_one_letter_code
_entity_poly.pdbx_strand_id
1 'polypeptide(L)' 'YIPRPPNAFMLFRADFVRQKHVPGSIETNHGSLSKIIGNCWRSLPLDEKKVWETKAKHEKAAHKIAYPHYRFKPVHNKS' A
#
# COMPACT_ATOMS: atom_id res chain seq x y z
N TYR A 1 10.82 -15.38 2.05
CA TYR A 1 9.78 -14.83 1.14
C TYR A 1 9.96 -13.32 1.10
N ILE A 2 10.16 -12.72 -0.07
CA ILE A 2 10.32 -11.26 -0.20
C ILE A 2 8.95 -10.69 -0.61
N PRO A 3 8.34 -9.78 0.18
CA PRO A 3 7.05 -9.19 -0.15
C PRO A 3 7.16 -8.27 -1.37
N ARG A 4 6.04 -7.95 -2.02
CA ARG A 4 6.04 -7.00 -3.14
C ARG A 4 6.37 -5.60 -2.63
N PRO A 5 7.07 -4.76 -3.40
CA PRO A 5 7.16 -3.34 -3.08
C PRO A 5 5.74 -2.72 -3.05
N PRO A 6 5.43 -1.88 -2.05
CA PRO A 6 4.13 -1.26 -1.94
C PRO A 6 3.90 -0.27 -3.10
N ASN A 7 2.69 -0.26 -3.66
CA ASN A 7 2.28 0.77 -4.62
C ASN A 7 1.79 2.03 -3.88
N ALA A 8 1.47 3.09 -4.64
CA ALA A 8 1.06 4.37 -4.08
C ALA A 8 -0.14 4.25 -3.11
N PHE A 9 -1.13 3.44 -3.49
CA PHE A 9 -2.30 3.19 -2.64
C PHE A 9 -1.94 2.42 -1.35
N MET A 10 -1.06 1.42 -1.42
CA MET A 10 -0.64 0.66 -0.24
C MET A 10 0.15 1.54 0.75
N LEU A 11 0.99 2.46 0.25
CA LEU A 11 1.67 3.46 1.06
C LEU A 11 0.68 4.42 1.72
N PHE A 12 -0.27 4.94 0.94
CA PHE A 12 -1.32 5.81 1.47
C PHE A 12 -2.17 5.11 2.52
N ARG A 13 -2.59 3.86 2.27
CA ARG A 13 -3.37 3.06 3.22
C ARG A 13 -2.60 2.85 4.53
N ALA A 14 -1.32 2.45 4.46
CA ALA A 14 -0.50 2.25 5.64
C ALA A 14 -0.38 3.55 6.46
N ASP A 15 -0.15 4.66 5.78
CA ASP A 15 -0.07 5.97 6.43
C ASP A 15 -1.43 6.41 7.03
N PHE A 16 -2.53 6.22 6.30
CA PHE A 16 -3.87 6.55 6.77
C PHE A 16 -4.26 5.76 8.03
N VAL A 17 -3.94 4.46 8.05
CA VAL A 17 -4.18 3.60 9.22
C VAL A 17 -3.32 4.07 10.40
N ARG A 18 -2.05 4.41 10.15
CA ARG A 18 -1.14 4.94 11.18
C ARG A 18 -1.61 6.28 11.75
N GLN A 19 -2.04 7.21 10.89
CA GLN A 19 -2.52 8.54 11.30
C GLN A 19 -3.80 8.46 12.13
N LYS A 20 -4.69 7.52 11.83
CA LYS A 20 -5.99 7.40 12.49
C LYS A 20 -5.92 6.72 13.88
N HIS A 21 -4.73 6.48 14.44
CA HIS A 21 -4.53 5.84 15.75
C HIS A 21 -5.48 4.66 15.97
N VAL A 22 -5.64 3.86 14.91
CA VAL A 22 -6.58 2.75 14.91
C VAL A 22 -6.05 1.74 15.94
N PRO A 23 -6.69 1.54 17.11
CA PRO A 23 -6.24 0.51 18.03
C PRO A 23 -6.35 -0.82 17.28
N GLY A 24 -5.35 -1.70 17.43
CA GLY A 24 -5.21 -2.94 16.63
C GLY A 24 -6.44 -3.86 16.60
N SER A 25 -7.46 -3.58 17.41
CA SER A 25 -8.78 -4.23 17.38
C SER A 25 -9.65 -3.86 16.17
N ILE A 26 -9.52 -2.67 15.56
CA ILE A 26 -10.32 -2.24 14.40
C ILE A 26 -9.84 -2.90 13.08
N GLU A 27 -8.72 -3.63 13.08
CA GLU A 27 -8.39 -4.56 11.99
C GLU A 27 -9.53 -5.56 11.73
N THR A 28 -10.34 -5.92 12.74
CA THR A 28 -11.46 -6.86 12.56
C THR A 28 -12.50 -6.44 11.52
N ASN A 29 -12.58 -5.17 11.12
CA ASN A 29 -13.51 -4.70 10.10
C ASN A 29 -12.82 -4.18 8.82
N HIS A 30 -11.75 -4.86 8.39
CA HIS A 30 -10.97 -4.54 7.17
C HIS A 30 -11.83 -4.25 5.92
N GLY A 31 -13.02 -4.86 5.81
CA GLY A 31 -13.94 -4.65 4.69
C GLY A 31 -14.48 -3.21 4.61
N SER A 32 -14.87 -2.62 5.74
CA SER A 32 -15.39 -1.25 5.78
C SER A 32 -14.26 -0.22 5.70
N LEU A 33 -13.14 -0.48 6.37
CA LEU A 33 -11.99 0.42 6.36
C LEU A 33 -11.36 0.54 4.96
N SER A 34 -11.22 -0.58 4.25
CA SER A 34 -10.69 -0.58 2.87
C SER A 34 -11.60 0.17 1.90
N LYS A 35 -12.93 0.10 2.10
CA LYS A 35 -13.89 0.90 1.32
C LYS A 35 -13.73 2.39 1.58
N ILE A 36 -13.62 2.80 2.85
CA ILE A 36 -13.42 4.22 3.23
C ILE A 36 -12.11 4.74 2.65
N ILE A 37 -11.00 4.03 2.87
CA ILE A 37 -9.68 4.44 2.37
C ILE A 37 -9.67 4.48 0.84
N GLY A 38 -10.33 3.52 0.18
CA GLY A 38 -10.51 3.53 -1.27
C GLY A 38 -11.27 4.78 -1.77
N ASN A 39 -12.30 5.21 -1.05
CA ASN A 39 -13.05 6.42 -1.39
C ASN A 39 -12.24 7.69 -1.14
N CYS A 40 -11.52 7.77 -0.01
CA CYS A 40 -10.59 8.87 0.27
C CYS A 40 -9.50 8.95 -0.81
N TRP A 41 -8.88 7.83 -1.16
CA TRP A 41 -7.87 7.77 -2.22
C TRP A 41 -8.41 8.26 -3.55
N ARG A 42 -9.63 7.86 -3.95
CA ARG A 42 -10.24 8.37 -5.19
C ARG A 42 -10.49 9.87 -5.13
N SER A 43 -10.89 10.38 -3.97
CA SER A 43 -11.20 11.79 -3.74
C SER A 43 -9.95 12.67 -3.58
N LEU A 44 -8.76 12.09 -3.40
CA LEU A 44 -7.52 12.86 -3.27
C LEU A 44 -7.23 13.70 -4.52
N PRO A 45 -6.75 14.95 -4.34
CA PRO A 45 -6.21 15.77 -5.42
C PRO A 45 -5.10 15.04 -6.17
N LEU A 46 -4.94 15.39 -7.45
CA LEU A 46 -3.90 14.81 -8.30
C LEU A 46 -2.49 15.10 -7.75
N ASP A 47 -2.26 16.28 -7.19
CA ASP A 47 -0.98 16.65 -6.59
C ASP A 47 -0.62 15.77 -5.40
N GLU A 48 -1.57 15.47 -4.53
CA GLU A 48 -1.34 14.54 -3.40
C GLU A 48 -1.10 13.11 -3.90
N LYS A 49 -1.90 12.63 -4.86
CA LYS A 49 -1.67 11.32 -5.48
C LYS A 49 -0.26 11.22 -6.08
N LYS A 50 0.22 12.29 -6.72
CA LYS A 50 1.56 12.37 -7.31
C LYS A 50 2.68 12.21 -6.28
N VAL A 51 2.49 12.74 -5.05
CA VAL A 51 3.43 12.51 -3.95
C VAL A 51 3.52 11.01 -3.63
N TRP A 52 2.39 10.32 -3.51
CA TRP A 52 2.34 8.89 -3.23
C TRP A 52 2.89 8.03 -4.38
N GLU A 53 2.63 8.43 -5.63
CA GLU A 53 3.23 7.79 -6.80
C GLU A 53 4.74 7.94 -6.84
N THR A 54 5.26 9.12 -6.49
CA THR A 54 6.71 9.37 -6.40
C THR A 54 7.34 8.51 -5.32
N LYS A 55 6.72 8.44 -4.14
CA LYS A 55 7.16 7.52 -3.07
C LYS A 55 7.15 6.06 -3.54
N ALA A 56 6.09 5.61 -4.20
CA ALA A 56 6.01 4.24 -4.72
C ALA A 56 7.07 3.94 -5.78
N LYS A 57 7.43 4.92 -6.63
CA LYS A 57 8.54 4.80 -7.58
C LYS A 57 9.88 4.62 -6.85
N HIS A 58 10.12 5.40 -5.79
CA HIS A 58 11.32 5.25 -4.97
C HIS A 58 11.38 3.90 -4.27
N GLU A 59 10.27 3.45 -3.64
CA GLU A 59 10.20 2.13 -3.00
C GLU A 59 10.44 0.99 -4.00
N LYS A 60 9.86 1.09 -5.20
CA LYS A 60 10.11 0.11 -6.28
C LYS A 60 11.56 0.10 -6.72
N ALA A 61 12.20 1.26 -6.84
CA ALA A 61 13.61 1.39 -7.21
C ALA A 61 14.51 0.83 -6.10
N ALA A 62 14.28 1.22 -4.84
CA ALA A 62 14.99 0.73 -3.67
C ALA A 62 14.85 -0.80 -3.54
N HIS A 63 13.65 -1.34 -3.73
CA HIS A 63 13.42 -2.78 -3.73
C HIS A 63 14.18 -3.49 -4.85
N LYS A 64 14.26 -2.89 -6.05
CA LYS A 64 15.04 -3.46 -7.17
C LYS A 64 16.53 -3.49 -6.86
N ILE A 65 17.05 -2.46 -6.19
CA ILE A 65 18.46 -2.38 -5.77
C ILE A 65 18.74 -3.39 -4.64
N ALA A 66 17.87 -3.44 -3.63
CA ALA A 66 18.03 -4.34 -2.49
C ALA A 66 17.86 -5.83 -2.86
N TYR A 67 17.00 -6.11 -3.86
CA TYR A 67 16.70 -7.46 -4.32
C TYR A 67 16.83 -7.56 -5.84
N PRO A 68 18.07 -7.56 -6.39
CA PRO A 68 18.30 -7.57 -7.83
C PRO A 68 17.79 -8.86 -8.52
N HIS A 69 17.73 -9.97 -7.78
CA HIS A 69 17.19 -11.26 -8.25
C HIS A 69 15.71 -11.46 -7.91
N TYR A 70 15.03 -10.43 -7.39
CA TYR A 70 13.61 -10.53 -7.07
C TYR A 70 12.79 -10.76 -8.33
N ARG A 71 12.02 -11.85 -8.31
CA ARG A 71 11.01 -12.13 -9.32
C ARG A 71 9.69 -12.43 -8.62
N PHE A 72 8.65 -11.71 -9.02
CA PHE A 72 7.31 -11.95 -8.52
C PHE A 72 6.86 -13.37 -8.94
N LYS A 73 6.59 -14.20 -7.95
CA LYS A 73 5.97 -15.52 -8.12
C LYS A 73 4.59 -15.46 -7.44
N PRO A 74 3.49 -15.32 -8.19
CA PRO A 74 2.16 -15.29 -7.60
C PRO A 74 1.88 -16.65 -6.95
N VAL A 75 1.77 -16.66 -5.62
CA VAL A 75 1.32 -17.85 -4.89
C VAL A 75 -0.19 -17.96 -5.12
N HIS A 76 -0.60 -18.83 -6.03
CA HIS A 76 -2.01 -19.16 -6.20
C HIS A 76 -2.38 -20.14 -5.09
N ASN A 77 -2.69 -19.63 -3.89
CA ASN A 77 -3.52 -20.41 -2.98
C ASN A 77 -4.92 -20.44 -3.60
N LYS A 78 -5.18 -21.45 -4.45
CA LYS A 78 -6.54 -21.85 -4.79
C LYS A 78 -7.18 -22.33 -3.49
N SER A 79 -8.12 -21.55 -2.97
CA SER A 79 -9.18 -22.07 -2.09
C SER A 79 -10.31 -22.59 -2.96
#